data_AF-A0A0M3J730-F1
#
_entry.id   AF-A0A0M3J730-F1
#
_cell.length_a   1.000
_cell.length_b   1.000
_cell.length_c   1.000
_cell.angle_alpha   90.00
_cell.angle_beta   90.00
_cell.angle_gamma   90.00
#
_symmetry.space_group_name_H-M   'P 1'
#
loop_
_entity.id
_entity.type
_entity.pdbx_description
1 polymer ?
#
loop_
_entity_poly.entity_id
_entity_poly.type
_entity_poly.pdbx_seq_one_letter_code
_entity_poly.pdbx_strand_id
1 'polypeptide(L)'
;MAAGQQALGDQLLKAVTVVEKAVDQEMEEMEHLGEGDLEALRRKRVEQLKKRQLEKQEWLRNGHGEYEELPDERAFFDATKKSNKLIAHFYRTSTERCKIVDMHLSKLAPKHLEARFVCVNVEKVRC
;
A
#
# COMPACT_ATOMS: atom_id res chain seq x y z
N MET A 1 -30.27 54.55 -9.28
CA MET A 1 -29.86 53.14 -9.38
C MET A 1 -28.34 52.91 -9.37
N ALA A 2 -27.49 53.92 -9.22
CA ALA A 2 -26.03 53.77 -9.32
C ALA A 2 -25.30 53.26 -8.04
N ALA A 3 -25.87 53.46 -6.85
CA ALA A 3 -25.19 53.15 -5.58
C ALA A 3 -25.08 51.64 -5.28
N GLY A 4 -26.02 50.82 -5.75
CA GLY A 4 -26.00 49.37 -5.53
C GLY A 4 -24.93 48.64 -6.36
N GLN A 5 -24.60 49.16 -7.55
CA GLN A 5 -23.57 48.60 -8.43
C GLN A 5 -22.15 48.92 -7.94
N GLN A 6 -21.94 50.09 -7.32
CA GLN A 6 -20.65 50.48 -6.74
C GLN A 6 -20.29 49.64 -5.49
N ALA A 7 -21.26 49.39 -4.61
CA ALA A 7 -21.03 48.59 -3.39
C ALA A 7 -20.69 47.11 -3.70
N LEU A 8 -21.33 46.53 -4.73
CA LEU A 8 -21.02 45.19 -5.22
C LEU A 8 -19.62 45.12 -5.87
N GLY A 9 -19.23 46.16 -6.62
CA GLY A 9 -17.89 46.27 -7.20
C GLY A 9 -16.79 46.30 -6.14
N ASP A 10 -16.97 47.09 -5.08
CA ASP A 10 -16.01 47.17 -3.97
C ASP A 10 -15.88 45.87 -3.17
N GLN A 11 -16.98 45.13 -3.01
CA GLN A 11 -16.96 43.83 -2.36
C GLN A 11 -16.25 42.77 -3.21
N LEU A 12 -16.45 42.81 -4.53
CA LEU A 12 -15.78 41.92 -5.47
C LEU A 12 -14.27 42.21 -5.55
N LEU A 13 -13.88 43.49 -5.60
CA LEU A 13 -12.48 43.93 -5.53
C LEU A 13 -11.80 43.46 -4.23
N LYS A 14 -12.47 43.61 -3.09
CA LYS A 14 -11.95 43.09 -1.81
C LYS A 14 -11.78 41.58 -1.82
N ALA A 15 -12.74 40.83 -2.35
CA ALA A 15 -12.62 39.38 -2.46
C ALA A 15 -11.44 38.95 -3.35
N VAL A 16 -11.26 39.61 -4.51
CA VAL A 16 -10.13 39.34 -5.42
C VAL A 16 -8.79 39.63 -4.75
N THR A 17 -8.64 40.78 -4.09
CA THR A 17 -7.37 41.13 -3.41
C THR A 17 -7.02 40.20 -2.26
N VAL A 18 -8.00 39.61 -1.57
CA VAL A 18 -7.77 38.61 -0.52
C VAL A 18 -7.30 37.29 -1.12
N VAL A 19 -7.87 36.89 -2.26
CA VAL A 19 -7.45 35.67 -2.97
C VAL A 19 -6.06 35.86 -3.58
N GLU A 20 -5.77 36.99 -4.23
CA GLU A 20 -4.43 37.30 -4.77
C GLU A 20 -3.37 37.24 -3.67
N LYS A 21 -3.62 37.88 -2.51
CA LYS A 21 -2.68 37.82 -1.38
C LYS A 21 -2.44 36.42 -0.85
N ALA A 22 -3.47 35.58 -0.81
CA ALA A 22 -3.31 34.20 -0.36
C ALA A 22 -2.44 33.40 -1.36
N VAL A 23 -2.63 33.64 -2.66
CA VAL A 23 -1.83 33.01 -3.72
C VAL A 23 -0.38 33.50 -3.70
N ASP A 24 -0.15 34.79 -3.51
CA ASP A 24 1.19 35.37 -3.43
C ASP A 24 1.97 34.82 -2.22
N GLN A 25 1.31 34.66 -1.07
CA GLN A 25 1.90 34.05 0.13
C GLN A 25 2.30 32.59 -0.11
N GLU A 26 1.44 31.81 -0.76
CA GLU A 26 1.72 30.39 -1.05
C GLU A 26 2.86 30.24 -2.09
N MET A 27 2.98 31.19 -3.02
CA MET A 27 4.12 31.28 -3.95
C MET A 27 5.44 31.61 -3.23
N GLU A 28 5.45 32.62 -2.35
CA GLU A 28 6.64 32.97 -1.56
C GLU A 28 7.10 31.81 -0.68
N GLU A 29 6.16 31.10 -0.04
CA GLU A 29 6.46 29.90 0.75
C GLU A 29 7.07 28.78 -0.10
N MET A 30 6.59 28.59 -1.33
CA MET A 30 7.15 27.59 -2.26
C MET A 30 8.54 27.97 -2.80
N GLU A 31 8.79 29.25 -3.07
CA GLU A 31 10.11 29.73 -3.49
C GLU A 31 11.14 29.68 -2.37
N HIS A 32 10.68 29.75 -1.11
CA HIS A 32 11.53 29.65 0.08
C HIS A 32 11.84 28.20 0.51
N LEU A 33 11.31 27.18 -0.20
CA LEU A 33 11.77 25.79 -0.13
C LEU A 33 13.22 25.71 -0.65
N GLY A 34 14.18 25.97 0.24
CA GLY A 34 15.59 26.01 -0.11
C GLY A 34 16.13 24.65 -0.59
N GLU A 35 17.31 24.65 -1.22
CA GLU A 35 18.01 23.42 -1.67
C GLU A 35 18.08 22.32 -0.59
N GLY A 36 18.15 22.69 0.68
CA GLY A 36 18.14 21.76 1.82
C GLY A 36 16.85 20.95 1.97
N ASP A 37 15.68 21.51 1.66
CA ASP A 37 14.40 20.81 1.75
C ASP A 37 14.23 19.82 0.59
N LEU A 38 14.68 20.20 -0.60
CA LEU A 38 14.73 19.30 -1.76
C LEU A 38 15.71 18.14 -1.52
N GLU A 39 16.85 18.41 -0.90
CA GLU A 39 17.83 17.38 -0.55
C GLU A 39 17.30 16.45 0.55
N ALA A 40 16.58 16.99 1.55
CA ALA A 40 15.89 16.21 2.58
C ALA A 40 14.79 15.31 1.97
N LEU A 41 14.01 15.83 1.02
CA LEU A 41 12.99 15.07 0.29
C LEU A 41 13.62 13.91 -0.50
N ARG A 42 14.76 14.17 -1.15
CA ARG A 42 15.52 13.16 -1.88
C ARG A 42 16.03 12.07 -0.93
N ARG A 43 16.60 12.43 0.21
CA ARG A 43 17.06 11.48 1.24
C ARG A 43 15.91 10.62 1.75
N LYS A 44 14.76 11.22 2.09
CA LYS A 44 13.55 10.49 2.51
C LYS A 44 13.09 9.48 1.45
N ARG A 45 13.05 9.87 0.17
CA ARG A 45 12.65 8.96 -0.92
C ARG A 45 13.63 7.80 -1.08
N VAL A 46 14.94 8.06 -1.03
CA VAL A 46 15.96 6.99 -1.11
C VAL A 46 15.84 6.04 0.06
N GLU A 47 15.59 6.54 1.27
CA GLU A 47 15.39 5.71 2.45
C GLU A 47 14.14 4.84 2.33
N GLN A 48 13.02 5.41 1.85
CA GLN A 48 11.78 4.66 1.60
C GLN A 48 11.99 3.55 0.56
N LEU A 49 12.73 3.82 -0.52
CA LEU A 49 13.06 2.80 -1.52
C LEU A 49 13.92 1.68 -0.94
N LYS A 50 14.93 2.02 -0.14
CA LYS A 50 15.77 1.04 0.57
C LYS A 50 14.94 0.17 1.51
N LYS A 51 14.07 0.78 2.32
CA LYS A 51 13.16 0.05 3.24
C LYS A 51 12.28 -0.95 2.49
N ARG A 52 11.61 -0.51 1.41
CA ARG A 52 10.77 -1.39 0.58
C ARG A 52 11.57 -2.54 -0.05
N GLN A 53 12.83 -2.31 -0.42
CA GLN A 53 13.66 -3.36 -0.98
C GLN A 53 14.08 -4.39 0.06
N LEU A 54 14.42 -3.95 1.28
CA LEU A 54 14.71 -4.84 2.40
C LEU A 54 13.49 -5.69 2.77
N GLU A 55 12.30 -5.08 2.84
CA GLU A 55 11.04 -5.81 3.09
C GLU A 55 10.79 -6.88 2.03
N LYS A 56 10.96 -6.55 0.74
CA LYS A 56 10.84 -7.53 -0.34
C LYS A 56 11.84 -8.68 -0.22
N GLN A 57 13.09 -8.40 0.16
CA GLN A 57 14.09 -9.45 0.38
C GLN A 57 13.73 -10.34 1.56
N GLU A 58 13.20 -9.75 2.64
CA GLU A 58 12.72 -10.51 3.79
C GLU A 58 11.52 -11.39 3.44
N TRP A 59 10.56 -10.88 2.66
CA TRP A 59 9.42 -11.66 2.17
C TRP A 59 9.87 -12.85 1.33
N LEU A 60 10.81 -12.64 0.39
CA LEU A 60 11.41 -13.72 -0.40
C LEU A 60 12.11 -14.75 0.50
N ARG A 61 12.88 -14.31 1.50
CA ARG A 61 13.54 -15.20 2.48
C ARG A 61 12.52 -16.01 3.29
N ASN A 62 11.36 -15.41 3.57
CA ASN A 62 10.26 -16.05 4.28
C ASN A 62 9.37 -16.90 3.36
N GLY A 63 9.75 -17.15 2.10
CA GLY A 63 9.00 -17.98 1.16
C GLY A 63 7.72 -17.33 0.60
N HIS A 64 7.65 -16.00 0.59
CA HIS A 64 6.57 -15.28 -0.10
C HIS A 64 6.83 -15.29 -1.60
N GLY A 65 5.77 -15.40 -2.40
CA GLY A 65 5.89 -15.52 -3.86
C GLY A 65 5.62 -16.92 -4.40
N GLU A 66 5.62 -17.92 -3.53
CA GLU A 66 5.36 -19.32 -3.87
C GLU A 66 4.05 -19.80 -3.25
N TYR A 67 3.47 -20.82 -3.87
CA TYR A 67 2.28 -21.51 -3.38
C TYR A 67 2.69 -22.87 -2.83
N GLU A 68 2.80 -22.96 -1.50
CA GLU A 68 3.32 -24.14 -0.81
C GLU A 68 2.20 -24.88 -0.06
N GLU A 69 2.17 -26.21 -0.16
CA GLU A 69 1.32 -27.05 0.67
C GLU A 69 1.99 -27.30 2.02
N LEU A 70 1.32 -26.90 3.10
CA LEU A 70 1.80 -27.18 4.45
C LEU A 70 1.25 -28.52 4.94
N PRO A 71 2.11 -29.44 5.42
CA PRO A 71 1.69 -30.77 5.83
C PRO A 71 0.98 -30.78 7.18
N ASP A 72 1.34 -29.86 8.08
CA ASP A 72 0.94 -29.88 9.49
C ASP A 72 0.50 -28.51 10.02
N GLU A 73 -0.33 -28.52 11.05
CA GLU A 73 -0.80 -27.33 11.77
C GLU A 73 0.36 -26.53 12.39
N ARG A 74 1.41 -27.20 12.87
CA ARG A 74 2.61 -26.53 13.42
C ARG A 74 3.31 -25.67 12.37
N ALA A 75 3.45 -26.20 11.16
CA ALA A 75 4.06 -25.47 10.05
C ALA A 75 3.19 -24.26 9.65
N PHE A 76 1.87 -24.39 9.73
CA PHE A 76 0.93 -23.27 9.55
C PHE A 76 1.15 -22.17 10.58
N PHE A 77 1.21 -22.52 11.88
CA PHE A 77 1.47 -21.53 12.92
C PHE A 77 2.84 -20.85 12.78
N ASP A 78 3.88 -21.61 12.42
CA ASP A 78 5.20 -21.03 12.19
C ASP A 78 5.22 -20.09 10.97
N ALA A 79 4.49 -20.43 9.91
CA ALA A 79 4.32 -19.57 8.74
C ALA A 79 3.58 -18.27 9.10
N THR A 80 2.54 -18.34 9.93
CA THR A 80 1.80 -17.15 10.42
C THR A 80 2.63 -16.26 11.34
N LYS A 81 3.54 -16.83 12.14
CA LYS A 81 4.43 -16.04 13.01
C LYS A 81 5.50 -15.29 12.21
N LYS A 82 5.98 -15.88 11.12
CA LYS A 82 7.00 -15.29 10.24
C LYS A 82 6.45 -14.28 9.24
N SER A 83 5.13 -14.27 9.02
CA SER A 83 4.50 -13.49 7.95
C SER A 83 3.33 -12.67 8.47
N ASN A 84 3.39 -11.36 8.33
CA ASN A 84 2.31 -10.47 8.80
C ASN A 84 1.01 -10.64 8.00
N LYS A 85 1.12 -10.90 6.69
CA LYS A 85 -0.02 -11.20 5.81
C LYS A 85 0.13 -12.62 5.27
N LEU A 86 -0.85 -13.47 5.55
CA LEU A 86 -0.88 -14.85 5.10
C LEU A 86 -2.28 -15.20 4.59
N ILE A 87 -2.33 -15.84 3.42
CA ILE A 87 -3.55 -16.33 2.78
C ILE A 87 -3.45 -17.85 2.76
N ALA A 88 -4.36 -18.50 3.49
CA ALA A 88 -4.43 -19.95 3.58
C ALA A 88 -5.67 -20.49 2.87
N HIS A 89 -5.47 -21.38 1.91
CA HIS A 89 -6.55 -22.14 1.31
C HIS A 89 -6.71 -23.51 1.97
N PHE A 90 -7.78 -23.66 2.75
CA PHE A 90 -8.18 -24.94 3.30
C PHE A 90 -8.96 -25.71 2.25
N TYR A 91 -8.36 -26.75 1.70
CA TYR A 91 -8.94 -27.53 0.61
C TYR A 91 -9.31 -28.94 1.05
N ARG A 92 -10.28 -29.52 0.33
CA ARG A 92 -10.67 -30.93 0.43
C ARG A 92 -10.57 -31.56 -0.94
N THR A 93 -9.97 -32.75 -1.01
CA THR A 93 -9.75 -33.49 -2.26
C THR A 93 -11.06 -33.81 -3.01
N SER A 94 -12.16 -33.93 -2.27
CA SER A 94 -13.50 -34.22 -2.78
C SER A 94 -14.20 -33.05 -3.50
N THR A 95 -13.68 -31.82 -3.40
CA THR A 95 -14.35 -30.62 -3.91
C THR A 95 -13.62 -30.03 -5.12
N GLU A 96 -14.16 -30.25 -6.33
CA GLU A 96 -13.59 -29.73 -7.59
C GLU A 96 -13.42 -28.19 -7.61
N ARG A 97 -14.24 -27.45 -6.85
CA ARG A 97 -14.12 -25.98 -6.74
C ARG A 97 -12.81 -25.54 -6.09
N CYS A 98 -12.21 -26.36 -5.21
CA CYS A 98 -10.92 -26.04 -4.59
C CYS A 98 -9.80 -26.00 -5.64
N LYS A 99 -9.86 -26.86 -6.68
CA LYS A 99 -8.87 -26.87 -7.76
C LYS A 99 -8.85 -25.57 -8.55
N ILE A 100 -10.01 -24.94 -8.72
CA ILE A 100 -10.14 -23.65 -9.41
C ILE A 100 -9.45 -22.55 -8.60
N VAL A 101 -9.66 -22.55 -7.29
CA VAL A 101 -9.05 -21.60 -6.35
C VAL A 101 -7.54 -21.79 -6.30
N ASP A 102 -7.05 -23.04 -6.19
CA ASP A 102 -5.62 -23.38 -6.25
C ASP A 102 -4.96 -22.81 -7.51
N MET A 103 -5.57 -22.99 -8.68
CA MET A 103 -5.03 -22.46 -9.94
C MET A 103 -4.89 -20.92 -9.90
N HIS A 104 -5.86 -20.23 -9.29
CA HIS A 104 -5.83 -18.76 -9.23
C HIS A 104 -4.80 -18.29 -8.19
N LEU A 105 -4.74 -18.93 -7.03
CA LEU A 105 -3.78 -18.59 -5.97
C LEU A 105 -2.34 -18.86 -6.42
N SER A 106 -2.08 -19.95 -7.14
CA SER A 106 -0.77 -20.23 -7.74
C SER A 106 -0.32 -19.14 -8.72
N LYS A 107 -1.24 -18.54 -9.49
CA LYS A 107 -0.95 -17.41 -10.39
C LYS A 107 -0.78 -16.08 -9.67
N LEU A 108 -1.41 -15.91 -8.50
CA LEU A 108 -1.37 -14.69 -7.70
C LEU A 108 -0.14 -14.65 -6.78
N ALA A 109 0.29 -15.79 -6.27
CA ALA A 109 1.45 -15.92 -5.39
C ALA A 109 2.69 -15.15 -5.89
N PRO A 110 3.18 -15.35 -7.13
CA PRO A 110 4.38 -14.66 -7.60
C PRO A 110 4.16 -13.16 -7.87
N LYS A 111 2.91 -12.70 -8.02
CA LYS A 111 2.57 -11.30 -8.25
C LYS A 111 2.48 -10.50 -6.95
N HIS A 112 2.16 -11.16 -5.85
CA HIS A 112 1.89 -10.53 -4.56
C HIS A 112 2.88 -11.02 -3.50
N LEU A 113 4.11 -10.51 -3.58
CA LEU A 113 5.17 -10.78 -2.59
C LEU A 113 4.86 -10.22 -1.19
N GLU A 114 3.84 -9.38 -1.06
CA GLU A 114 3.43 -8.81 0.24
C GLU A 114 2.72 -9.81 1.15
N ALA A 115 2.22 -10.92 0.60
CA ALA A 115 1.48 -11.94 1.33
C ALA A 115 2.02 -13.34 1.03
N ARG A 116 2.08 -14.17 2.06
CA ARG A 116 2.42 -15.59 1.90
C ARG A 116 1.19 -16.38 1.52
N PHE A 117 1.28 -17.20 0.48
CA PHE A 117 0.19 -18.06 0.04
C PHE A 117 0.49 -19.51 0.41
N VAL A 118 -0.44 -20.16 1.11
CA VAL A 118 -0.29 -21.55 1.53
C VAL A 118 -1.59 -22.32 1.31
N CYS A 119 -1.48 -23.62 1.06
CA CYS A 119 -2.63 -24.52 1.07
C CYS A 119 -2.48 -25.59 2.16
N VAL A 120 -3.62 -25.97 2.73
CA VAL A 120 -3.68 -26.92 3.83
C VAL A 120 -4.80 -27.91 3.55
N ASN A 121 -4.46 -29.21 3.59
CA ASN A 121 -5.43 -30.27 3.41
C ASN A 121 -6.19 -30.54 4.72
N VAL A 122 -7.49 -30.28 4.71
CA VAL A 122 -8.36 -30.41 5.90
C VAL A 122 -8.53 -31.87 6.32
N GLU A 123 -8.31 -32.84 5.44
CA GLU A 123 -8.39 -34.27 5.77
C GLU A 123 -7.14 -34.76 6.51
N LYS A 124 -5.99 -34.09 6.31
CA LYS A 124 -4.72 -34.41 6.97
C LYS A 124 -4.56 -33.67 8.30
N VAL A 125 -5.09 -32.46 8.39
CA VAL A 125 -5.09 -31.69 9.64
C VAL A 125 -6.22 -32.19 10.54
N ARG A 126 -5.92 -33.20 11.36
CA ARG A 126 -6.73 -33.52 12.54
C ARG A 126 -6.36 -32.51 13.63
N CYS A 127 -7.31 -31.64 13.95
CA CYS A 127 -7.33 -30.90 15.20
C CYS A 127 -7.48 -31.85 16.41
#